data_AF-A0A952XI63-F1
#
_entry.id   AF-A0A952XI63-F1
#
_cell.length_a   1.000
_cell.length_b   1.000
_cell.length_c   1.000
_cell.angle_alpha   90.00
_cell.angle_beta   90.00
_cell.angle_gamma   90.00
#
_symmetry.space_group_name_H-M   'P 1'
#
loop_
_entity.id
_entity.type
_entity.pdbx_description
1 polymer ?
#
loop_
_entity_poly.entity_id
_entity_poly.type
_entity_poly.pdbx_seq_one_letter_code
_entity_poly.pdbx_strand_id
1 'polypeptide(L)'
;MSEIAIRARNVTKAYRLHDSPGERLLDLFGILKDADRKVKKHLALQDVSFDIYRGEKIAIIGRNGAGKSTLLKMITRVTEPTSGTLEVRGQSRALLQIGTGFHFDFTGRENVAAYLASLGVDDKAALPLIEDAIAFAELEEFADQPVKTYSTGMAMRLMFAASTMMKPDLLVIDEVLGVGDAYFQRKSFERIREMCDGRETTLILVTHDIYSAAALCDRMIWIDRGRVLIDADPPTVMRAYEDAMREQEERRLRQKALKASAERGEKARKERVIVEIQTQENQPPDAPVWISRISLLNRGMPLASARFGQDAFDEIDGARLLSEGVNWSEAESFDGRLARALKTHGSPFHKVGAIFEIDSTDSNGEDRQELSAIIDYRCDAPVEL
;
A
#
# COMPACT_ATOMS: atom_id res chain seq x y z
N MET A 1 7.21 41.35 -18.81
CA MET A 1 7.86 40.24 -18.08
C MET A 1 6.87 39.78 -17.01
N SER A 2 6.56 38.49 -16.94
CA SER A 2 5.67 37.95 -15.90
C SER A 2 6.32 38.15 -14.53
N GLU A 3 5.55 38.69 -13.58
CA GLU A 3 6.02 38.85 -12.20
C GLU A 3 6.05 37.48 -11.51
N ILE A 4 7.11 37.20 -10.76
CA ILE A 4 7.27 35.93 -10.04
C ILE A 4 6.54 36.02 -8.72
N ALA A 5 5.59 35.11 -8.50
CA ALA A 5 4.86 34.95 -7.25
C ALA A 5 5.69 34.15 -6.24
N ILE A 6 6.27 33.02 -6.65
CA ILE A 6 7.10 32.17 -5.78
C ILE A 6 8.37 31.77 -6.52
N ARG A 7 9.49 31.85 -5.82
CA ARG A 7 10.80 31.38 -6.29
C ARG A 7 11.44 30.48 -5.26
N ALA A 8 11.66 29.23 -5.64
CA ALA A 8 12.43 28.27 -4.87
C ALA A 8 13.79 28.05 -5.56
N ARG A 9 14.88 28.18 -4.81
CA ARG A 9 16.25 27.86 -5.26
C ARG A 9 16.93 26.95 -4.26
N ASN A 10 17.22 25.72 -4.71
CA ASN A 10 17.94 24.68 -3.99
C ASN A 10 17.37 24.41 -2.59
N VAL A 11 16.05 24.50 -2.45
CA VAL A 11 15.34 24.42 -1.17
C VAL A 11 15.45 23.01 -0.61
N THR A 12 15.99 22.90 0.59
CA THR A 12 16.11 21.65 1.33
C THR A 12 15.49 21.82 2.71
N LYS A 13 14.71 20.83 3.15
CA LYS A 13 14.15 20.77 4.50
C LYS A 13 14.48 19.43 5.14
N ALA A 14 15.24 19.51 6.22
CA ALA A 14 15.57 18.38 7.08
C ALA A 14 14.85 18.51 8.43
N TYR A 15 14.20 17.44 8.87
CA TYR A 15 13.70 17.30 10.22
C TYR A 15 14.65 16.39 11.02
N ARG A 16 15.00 16.82 12.23
CA ARG A 16 15.69 15.96 13.19
C ARG A 16 14.68 14.97 13.76
N LEU A 17 15.01 13.68 13.68
CA LEU A 17 14.28 12.61 14.34
C LEU A 17 14.98 12.34 15.67
N HIS A 18 14.20 12.36 16.75
CA HIS A 18 14.65 11.99 18.08
C HIS A 18 13.97 10.66 18.44
N ASP A 19 14.74 9.71 18.94
CA ASP A 19 14.20 8.39 19.30
C ASP A 19 13.47 8.46 20.67
N SER A 20 13.68 9.54 21.44
CA SER A 20 12.98 9.77 22.72
C SER A 20 12.65 11.26 23.03
N PRO A 21 11.65 11.54 23.89
CA PRO A 21 11.35 12.90 24.36
C PRO A 21 12.51 13.56 25.13
N GLY A 22 13.33 12.78 25.84
CA GLY A 22 14.49 13.28 26.58
C GLY A 22 15.61 13.78 25.66
N GLU A 23 15.84 13.10 24.53
CA GLU A 23 16.77 13.58 23.49
C GLU A 23 16.30 14.90 22.87
N ARG A 24 14.99 15.07 22.69
CA ARG A 24 14.43 16.33 22.19
C ARG A 24 14.67 17.49 23.17
N LEU A 25 14.56 17.23 24.48
CA LEU A 25 14.84 18.23 25.51
C LEU A 25 16.33 18.61 25.52
N LEU A 26 17.23 17.63 25.45
CA LEU A 26 18.68 17.86 25.40
C LEU A 26 19.13 18.61 24.13
N ASP A 27 18.49 18.36 22.99
CA ASP A 27 18.74 19.10 21.74
C ASP A 27 18.26 20.56 21.85
N LEU A 28 17.12 20.81 22.50
CA LEU A 28 16.64 22.17 22.79
C LEU A 28 17.61 22.98 23.65
N PHE A 29 18.29 22.34 24.61
CA PHE A 29 19.30 22.98 25.46
C PHE A 29 20.69 23.04 24.80
N GLY A 30 20.82 22.64 23.54
CA GLY A 30 22.09 22.69 22.80
C GLY A 30 23.16 21.74 23.34
N ILE A 31 22.77 20.76 24.16
CA ILE A 31 23.66 19.78 24.77
C ILE A 31 24.06 18.70 23.74
N LEU A 32 23.14 18.35 22.85
CA LEU A 32 23.41 17.51 21.69
C LEU A 32 23.99 18.39 20.57
N LYS A 33 25.30 18.30 20.32
CA LYS A 33 25.94 19.00 19.20
C LYS A 33 25.60 18.29 17.89
N ASP A 34 25.48 19.04 16.79
CA ASP A 34 25.28 18.50 15.42
C ASP A 34 26.32 17.45 14.98
N ALA A 35 27.46 17.37 15.68
CA ALA A 35 28.51 16.37 15.47
C ALA A 35 28.19 14.99 16.07
N ASP A 36 27.21 14.86 16.95
CA ASP A 36 26.76 13.55 17.45
C ASP A 36 25.98 12.84 16.35
N ARG A 37 26.66 11.88 15.71
CA ARG A 37 26.19 10.93 14.67
C ARG A 37 24.87 10.19 14.97
N LYS A 38 24.23 10.44 16.12
CA LYS A 38 23.02 9.77 16.60
C LYS A 38 21.71 10.45 16.19
N VAL A 39 21.70 11.74 15.83
CA VAL A 39 20.45 12.39 15.40
C VAL A 39 20.15 12.01 13.94
N LYS A 40 19.23 11.07 13.74
CA LYS A 40 18.74 10.73 12.41
C LYS A 40 18.08 11.96 11.78
N LYS A 41 18.47 12.32 10.56
CA LYS A 41 17.85 13.42 9.81
C LYS A 41 16.92 12.84 8.76
N HIS A 42 15.65 13.27 8.76
CA HIS A 42 14.70 12.98 7.70
C HIS A 42 14.65 14.16 6.73
N LEU A 43 15.12 13.94 5.50
CA LEU A 43 15.00 14.93 4.42
C LEU A 43 13.59 14.86 3.84
N ALA A 44 12.76 15.83 4.19
CA ALA A 44 11.42 15.96 3.64
C ALA A 44 11.43 16.58 2.23
N LEU A 45 12.37 17.50 1.98
CA LEU A 45 12.65 18.07 0.67
C LEU A 45 14.15 18.19 0.47
N GLN A 46 14.60 17.96 -0.76
CA GLN A 46 16.01 17.95 -1.13
C GLN A 46 16.20 18.66 -2.48
N ASP A 47 16.91 19.78 -2.45
CA ASP A 47 17.34 20.53 -3.62
C ASP A 47 16.20 20.91 -4.59
N VAL A 48 15.08 21.37 -4.04
CA VAL A 48 13.89 21.74 -4.82
C VAL A 48 14.05 23.14 -5.40
N SER A 49 13.93 23.27 -6.72
CA SER A 49 14.01 24.54 -7.44
C SER A 49 12.89 24.66 -8.46
N PHE A 50 12.15 25.76 -8.42
CA PHE A 50 11.10 26.11 -9.40
C PHE A 50 10.76 27.59 -9.29
N ASP A 51 10.15 28.14 -10.34
CA ASP A 51 9.55 29.48 -10.35
C ASP A 51 8.06 29.35 -10.69
N ILE A 52 7.23 30.09 -9.94
CA ILE A 52 5.79 30.25 -10.15
C ILE A 52 5.53 31.73 -10.45
N TYR A 53 4.85 31.99 -11.55
CA TYR A 53 4.49 33.34 -11.97
C TYR A 53 3.07 33.71 -11.53
N ARG A 54 2.82 35.01 -11.36
CA ARG A 54 1.47 35.50 -11.02
C ARG A 54 0.44 35.08 -12.07
N GLY A 55 -0.71 34.64 -11.59
CA GLY A 55 -1.83 34.18 -12.43
C GLY A 55 -1.66 32.76 -12.99
N GLU A 56 -0.57 32.07 -12.68
CA GLU A 56 -0.43 30.65 -13.06
C GLU A 56 -1.31 29.77 -12.18
N LYS A 57 -1.84 28.71 -12.79
CA LYS A 57 -2.55 27.62 -12.11
C LYS A 57 -1.68 26.38 -12.14
N ILE A 58 -1.09 26.03 -11.01
CA ILE A 58 -0.10 24.94 -10.91
C ILE A 58 -0.56 23.91 -9.88
N ALA A 59 -0.37 22.64 -10.23
CA ALA A 59 -0.52 21.56 -9.27
C ALA A 59 0.84 21.04 -8.80
N ILE A 60 0.98 20.83 -7.49
CA ILE A 60 2.08 20.08 -6.89
C ILE A 60 1.56 18.68 -6.58
N ILE A 61 2.00 17.71 -7.35
CA ILE A 61 1.52 16.33 -7.29
C ILE A 61 2.59 15.38 -6.77
N GLY A 62 2.16 14.25 -6.21
CA GLY A 62 3.06 13.25 -5.65
C GLY A 62 2.37 12.38 -4.60
N ARG A 63 3.03 11.30 -4.19
CA ARG A 63 2.49 10.37 -3.20
C ARG A 63 2.48 10.96 -1.78
N ASN A 64 1.80 10.27 -0.87
CA ASN A 64 1.89 10.57 0.55
C ASN A 64 3.34 10.36 1.04
N GLY A 65 3.84 11.32 1.82
CA GLY A 65 5.24 11.33 2.24
C GLY A 65 6.24 11.85 1.20
N ALA A 66 5.79 12.34 0.03
CA ALA A 66 6.70 12.90 -0.98
C ALA A 66 7.30 14.28 -0.61
N GLY A 67 6.77 14.95 0.42
CA GLY A 67 7.23 16.29 0.83
C GLY A 67 6.27 17.44 0.50
N LYS A 68 5.12 17.17 -0.13
CA LYS A 68 4.11 18.17 -0.54
C LYS A 68 3.68 19.10 0.61
N SER A 69 3.18 18.55 1.71
CA SER A 69 2.73 19.35 2.86
C SER A 69 3.88 20.10 3.54
N THR A 70 5.12 19.62 3.44
CA THR A 70 6.31 20.36 3.91
C THR A 70 6.59 21.57 3.01
N LEU A 71 6.55 21.39 1.69
CA LEU A 71 6.70 22.49 0.73
C LEU A 71 5.63 23.54 0.97
N LEU A 72 4.42 23.07 1.22
CA LEU A 72 3.27 23.89 1.46
C LEU A 72 3.38 24.75 2.72
N LYS A 73 3.83 24.15 3.84
CA LYS A 73 4.16 24.87 5.08
C LYS A 73 5.24 25.93 4.87
N MET A 74 6.17 25.73 3.93
CA MET A 74 7.18 26.75 3.62
C MET A 74 6.60 27.88 2.77
N ILE A 75 5.77 27.56 1.77
CA ILE A 75 5.07 28.57 0.95
C ILE A 75 4.18 29.46 1.82
N THR A 76 3.49 28.88 2.82
CA THR A 76 2.67 29.63 3.79
C THR A 76 3.45 30.23 4.95
N ARG A 77 4.80 30.17 4.92
CA ARG A 77 5.69 30.72 5.95
C ARG A 77 5.48 30.16 7.36
N VAL A 78 4.86 28.98 7.48
CA VAL A 78 4.73 28.23 8.73
C VAL A 78 6.08 27.62 9.14
N THR A 79 6.94 27.31 8.18
CA THR A 79 8.29 26.82 8.47
C THR A 79 9.29 27.36 7.46
N GLU A 80 10.54 27.56 7.89
CA GLU A 80 11.63 28.01 7.03
C GLU A 80 12.38 26.82 6.41
N PRO A 81 13.03 26.99 5.24
CA PRO A 81 13.93 25.98 4.70
C PRO A 81 15.14 25.76 5.62
N THR A 82 15.71 24.54 5.61
CA THR A 82 16.98 24.26 6.30
C THR A 82 18.17 24.85 5.52
N SER A 83 18.10 24.80 4.18
CA SER A 83 19.04 25.47 3.29
C SER A 83 18.36 25.82 1.97
N GLY A 84 19.00 26.68 1.17
CA GLY A 84 18.41 27.26 -0.03
C GLY A 84 17.57 28.49 0.28
N THR A 85 16.86 29.01 -0.73
CA THR A 85 16.02 30.21 -0.59
C THR A 85 14.63 29.98 -1.15
N LEU A 86 13.62 30.42 -0.41
CA LEU A 86 12.22 30.43 -0.84
C LEU A 86 11.67 31.85 -0.68
N GLU A 87 11.43 32.51 -1.80
CA GLU A 87 10.78 33.83 -1.84
C GLU A 87 9.31 33.65 -2.22
N VAL A 88 8.40 34.25 -1.45
CA VAL A 88 6.96 34.27 -1.72
C VAL A 88 6.50 35.73 -1.72
N ARG A 89 6.04 36.22 -2.87
CA ARG A 89 5.55 37.59 -3.09
C ARG A 89 4.02 37.62 -3.11
N GLY A 90 3.46 38.67 -2.52
CA GLY A 90 2.02 38.80 -2.29
C GLY A 90 1.61 38.36 -0.88
N GLN A 91 0.38 38.72 -0.48
CA GLN A 91 -0.22 38.15 0.72
C GLN A 91 -0.62 36.71 0.40
N SER A 92 0.09 35.73 0.96
CA SER A 92 -0.30 34.33 0.88
C SER A 92 -1.60 34.12 1.66
N ARG A 93 -2.75 34.30 1.01
CA ARG A 93 -4.06 33.96 1.56
C ARG A 93 -4.33 32.50 1.24
N ALA A 94 -3.61 31.67 1.98
CA ALA A 94 -3.70 30.24 1.82
C ALA A 94 -5.08 29.75 2.32
N LEU A 95 -5.85 29.04 1.49
CA LEU A 95 -7.06 28.32 1.94
C LEU A 95 -6.74 27.09 2.80
N LEU A 96 -5.47 26.92 3.16
CA LEU A 96 -4.86 25.77 3.82
C LEU A 96 -5.41 25.42 5.19
N GLN A 97 -6.33 26.21 5.71
CA GLN A 97 -6.96 25.97 6.98
C GLN A 97 -8.45 26.30 6.88
N ILE A 98 -9.17 25.54 6.05
CA ILE A 98 -10.62 25.42 6.20
C ILE A 98 -10.90 25.11 7.68
N GLY A 99 -11.50 26.08 8.38
CA GLY A 99 -11.82 26.00 9.81
C GLY A 99 -10.98 26.87 10.76
N THR A 100 -9.89 27.50 10.33
CA THR A 100 -9.21 28.47 11.23
C THR A 100 -9.93 29.80 11.25
N GLY A 101 -10.21 30.27 12.47
CA GLY A 101 -10.98 31.49 12.71
C GLY A 101 -12.46 31.26 12.93
N PHE A 102 -12.96 30.02 12.76
CA PHE A 102 -14.34 29.68 13.11
C PHE A 102 -14.46 29.35 14.60
N HIS A 103 -15.49 29.90 15.24
CA HIS A 103 -15.84 29.67 16.63
C HIS A 103 -17.14 28.85 16.70
N PHE A 104 -17.08 27.67 17.33
CA PHE A 104 -18.20 26.72 17.36
C PHE A 104 -19.43 27.23 18.12
N ASP A 105 -19.26 28.16 19.07
CA ASP A 105 -20.38 28.79 19.76
C ASP A 105 -21.05 29.92 18.96
N PHE A 106 -20.41 30.43 17.91
CA PHE A 106 -20.98 31.48 17.07
C PHE A 106 -21.93 30.87 16.03
N THR A 107 -22.91 31.65 15.59
CA THR A 107 -23.80 31.27 14.49
C THR A 107 -23.06 31.18 13.16
N GLY A 108 -23.70 30.62 12.14
CA GLY A 108 -23.16 30.64 10.79
C GLY A 108 -22.83 32.06 10.32
N ARG A 109 -23.77 33.01 10.46
CA ARG A 109 -23.58 34.42 10.10
C ARG A 109 -22.42 35.07 10.86
N GLU A 110 -22.38 34.88 12.17
CA GLU A 110 -21.33 35.44 13.02
C GLU A 110 -19.94 34.91 12.64
N ASN A 111 -19.84 33.62 12.31
CA ASN A 111 -18.59 33.02 11.84
C ASN A 111 -18.12 33.62 10.51
N VAL A 112 -19.02 33.77 9.53
CA VAL A 112 -18.66 34.39 8.25
C VAL A 112 -18.24 35.84 8.44
N ALA A 113 -18.99 36.59 9.25
CA ALA A 113 -18.67 37.98 9.58
C ALA A 113 -17.28 38.10 10.25
N ALA A 114 -17.01 37.29 11.27
CA ALA A 114 -15.72 37.27 11.98
C ALA A 114 -14.57 36.91 11.04
N TYR A 115 -14.77 35.94 10.15
CA TYR A 115 -13.79 35.56 9.14
C TYR A 115 -13.49 36.72 8.18
N LEU A 116 -14.51 37.38 7.63
CA LEU A 116 -14.32 38.53 6.73
C LEU A 116 -13.65 39.72 7.44
N ALA A 117 -14.03 39.99 8.70
CA ALA A 117 -13.38 41.01 9.52
C ALA A 117 -11.89 40.72 9.74
N SER A 118 -11.51 39.44 9.94
CA SER A 118 -10.11 39.03 10.04
C SER A 118 -9.29 39.30 8.76
N LEU A 119 -9.98 39.39 7.61
CA LEU A 119 -9.40 39.74 6.32
C LEU A 119 -9.39 41.26 6.05
N GLY A 120 -9.87 42.07 7.00
CA GLY A 120 -9.94 43.52 6.91
C GLY A 120 -11.14 44.05 6.12
N VAL A 121 -12.18 43.23 5.92
CA VAL A 121 -13.44 43.68 5.29
C VAL A 121 -14.26 44.45 6.33
N ASP A 122 -14.73 45.64 5.96
CA ASP A 122 -15.61 46.44 6.83
C ASP A 122 -17.03 45.87 6.92
N ASP A 123 -17.75 46.17 8.00
CA ASP A 123 -19.09 45.62 8.26
C ASP A 123 -20.09 45.90 7.12
N LYS A 124 -20.01 47.07 6.47
CA LYS A 124 -20.96 47.44 5.41
C LYS A 124 -20.71 46.63 4.13
N ALA A 125 -19.45 46.40 3.79
CA ALA A 125 -19.04 45.54 2.68
C ALA A 125 -19.22 44.05 2.99
N ALA A 126 -19.17 43.65 4.28
CA ALA A 126 -19.31 42.27 4.70
C ALA A 126 -20.75 41.74 4.57
N LEU A 127 -21.77 42.56 4.85
CA LEU A 127 -23.19 42.14 4.79
C LEU A 127 -23.58 41.36 3.52
N PRO A 128 -23.37 41.88 2.29
CA PRO A 128 -23.71 41.12 1.09
C PRO A 128 -22.89 39.84 0.93
N LEU A 129 -21.60 39.87 1.31
CA LEU A 129 -20.73 38.69 1.25
C LEU A 129 -21.14 37.60 2.24
N ILE A 130 -21.71 37.97 3.39
CA ILE A 130 -22.23 37.03 4.38
C ILE A 130 -23.43 36.27 3.80
N GLU A 131 -24.39 36.99 3.22
CA GLU A 131 -25.56 36.37 2.57
C GLU A 131 -25.16 35.48 1.40
N ASP A 132 -24.25 35.96 0.54
CA ASP A 132 -23.73 35.18 -0.59
C ASP A 132 -23.01 33.91 -0.13
N ALA A 133 -22.26 33.96 0.97
CA ALA A 133 -21.61 32.78 1.54
C ALA A 133 -22.61 31.76 2.07
N ILE A 134 -23.65 32.21 2.76
CA ILE A 134 -24.69 31.34 3.32
C ILE A 134 -25.50 30.70 2.19
N ALA A 135 -25.87 31.47 1.18
CA ALA A 135 -26.57 30.96 -0.01
C ALA A 135 -25.70 30.00 -0.81
N PHE A 136 -24.40 30.28 -0.98
CA PHE A 136 -23.48 29.34 -1.61
C PHE A 136 -23.37 28.04 -0.82
N ALA A 137 -23.30 28.14 0.51
CA ALA A 137 -23.27 26.99 1.41
C ALA A 137 -24.62 26.24 1.47
N GLU A 138 -25.72 26.83 1.01
CA GLU A 138 -27.11 26.33 1.11
C GLU A 138 -27.49 26.05 2.58
N LEU A 139 -27.22 27.02 3.45
CA LEU A 139 -27.44 26.94 4.90
C LEU A 139 -28.35 28.07 5.44
N GLU A 140 -29.20 28.63 4.60
CA GLU A 140 -30.08 29.76 4.92
C GLU A 140 -30.94 29.49 6.17
N GLU A 141 -31.51 28.29 6.29
CA GLU A 141 -32.34 27.87 7.43
C GLU A 141 -31.54 27.64 8.72
N PHE A 142 -30.24 27.37 8.60
CA PHE A 142 -29.35 27.07 9.73
C PHE A 142 -28.46 28.24 10.11
N ALA A 143 -28.45 29.32 9.32
CA ALA A 143 -27.50 30.42 9.38
C ALA A 143 -27.39 31.09 10.76
N ASP A 144 -28.50 31.13 11.49
CA ASP A 144 -28.61 31.74 12.82
C ASP A 144 -28.47 30.70 13.96
N GLN A 145 -28.13 29.46 13.65
CA GLN A 145 -27.82 28.43 14.63
C GLN A 145 -26.30 28.36 14.90
N PRO A 146 -25.88 28.08 16.14
CA PRO A 146 -24.47 27.89 16.47
C PRO A 146 -23.80 26.78 15.65
N VAL A 147 -22.59 27.00 15.14
CA VAL A 147 -21.87 26.03 14.29
C VAL A 147 -21.62 24.68 15.00
N LYS A 148 -21.60 24.62 16.33
CA LYS A 148 -21.54 23.34 17.08
C LYS A 148 -22.73 22.41 16.82
N THR A 149 -23.86 22.92 16.32
CA THR A 149 -25.02 22.09 15.94
C THR A 149 -24.93 21.57 14.51
N TYR A 150 -23.97 22.07 13.72
CA TYR A 150 -23.82 21.70 12.32
C TYR A 150 -23.21 20.31 12.21
N SER A 151 -23.61 19.57 11.18
CA SER A 151 -22.83 18.41 10.76
C SER A 151 -21.46 18.84 10.26
N THR A 152 -20.48 17.93 10.25
CA THR A 152 -19.15 18.21 9.68
C THR A 152 -19.24 18.72 8.25
N GLY A 153 -20.16 18.17 7.44
CA GLY A 153 -20.38 18.62 6.06
C GLY A 153 -20.89 20.06 5.99
N MET A 154 -21.89 20.42 6.79
CA MET A 154 -22.41 21.80 6.85
C MET A 154 -21.32 22.79 7.28
N ALA A 155 -20.57 22.47 8.34
CA ALA A 155 -19.49 23.32 8.83
C ALA A 155 -18.43 23.55 7.73
N MET A 156 -18.00 22.48 7.06
CA MET A 156 -17.01 22.58 5.99
C MET A 156 -17.53 23.35 4.77
N ARG A 157 -18.82 23.19 4.39
CA ARG A 157 -19.47 23.97 3.32
C ARG A 157 -19.45 25.47 3.62
N LEU A 158 -19.81 25.85 4.85
CA LEU A 158 -19.80 27.25 5.28
C LEU A 158 -18.38 27.84 5.26
N MET A 159 -17.41 27.09 5.78
CA MET A 159 -16.00 27.51 5.80
C MET A 159 -15.46 27.71 4.39
N PHE A 160 -15.75 26.78 3.47
CA PHE A 160 -15.37 26.92 2.07
C PHE A 160 -16.03 28.15 1.43
N ALA A 161 -17.34 28.32 1.63
CA ALA A 161 -18.08 29.46 1.10
C ALA A 161 -17.48 30.79 1.58
N ALA A 162 -17.33 30.98 2.90
CA ALA A 162 -16.74 32.18 3.49
C ALA A 162 -15.34 32.48 2.91
N SER A 163 -14.53 31.45 2.76
CA SER A 163 -13.15 31.57 2.29
C SER A 163 -13.03 31.93 0.81
N THR A 164 -14.07 31.70 0.02
CA THR A 164 -14.12 31.98 -1.43
C THR A 164 -14.91 33.23 -1.79
N MET A 165 -15.38 34.00 -0.80
CA MET A 165 -16.05 35.30 -1.03
C MET A 165 -15.08 36.39 -1.48
N MET A 166 -13.80 36.26 -1.12
CA MET A 166 -12.76 37.22 -1.48
C MET A 166 -11.76 36.57 -2.45
N LYS A 167 -11.38 37.28 -3.51
CA LYS A 167 -10.32 36.84 -4.43
C LYS A 167 -8.93 37.12 -3.84
N PRO A 168 -8.07 36.11 -3.67
CA PRO A 168 -6.70 36.32 -3.21
C PRO A 168 -5.69 36.44 -4.37
N ASP A 169 -4.56 37.10 -4.14
CA ASP A 169 -3.42 37.09 -5.07
C ASP A 169 -2.83 35.67 -5.27
N LEU A 170 -2.80 34.90 -4.18
CA LEU A 170 -2.26 33.54 -4.11
C LEU A 170 -3.24 32.63 -3.37
N LEU A 171 -3.90 31.75 -4.13
CA LEU A 171 -4.82 30.73 -3.68
C LEU A 171 -4.09 29.41 -3.52
N VAL A 172 -4.08 28.86 -2.31
CA VAL A 172 -3.40 27.59 -2.02
C VAL A 172 -4.38 26.58 -1.46
N ILE A 173 -4.53 25.43 -2.13
CA ILE A 173 -5.51 24.39 -1.80
C ILE A 173 -4.78 23.08 -1.57
N ASP A 174 -5.05 22.39 -0.45
CA ASP A 174 -4.38 21.14 -0.07
C ASP A 174 -5.37 19.99 0.10
N GLU A 175 -5.62 19.17 -0.92
CA GLU A 175 -6.44 17.95 -0.82
C GLU A 175 -7.92 18.15 -0.36
N VAL A 176 -8.30 19.37 0.10
CA VAL A 176 -9.61 19.71 0.70
C VAL A 176 -10.69 20.01 -0.35
N LEU A 177 -10.40 19.82 -1.64
CA LEU A 177 -11.46 19.88 -2.67
C LEU A 177 -12.54 18.81 -2.48
N GLY A 178 -12.31 17.83 -1.60
CA GLY A 178 -13.27 16.79 -1.22
C GLY A 178 -14.30 17.17 -0.14
N VAL A 179 -14.44 18.46 0.21
CA VAL A 179 -15.42 18.91 1.22
C VAL A 179 -16.86 18.74 0.73
N GLY A 180 -17.70 18.15 1.58
CA GLY A 180 -19.12 17.96 1.31
C GLY A 180 -19.41 16.70 0.47
N ASP A 181 -20.62 16.64 -0.08
CA ASP A 181 -21.02 15.59 -1.01
C ASP A 181 -20.49 15.87 -2.44
N ALA A 182 -20.64 14.89 -3.34
CA ALA A 182 -20.18 15.01 -4.72
C ALA A 182 -20.80 16.21 -5.48
N TYR A 183 -22.02 16.61 -5.11
CA TYR A 183 -22.68 17.77 -5.69
C TYR A 183 -21.98 19.07 -5.25
N PHE A 184 -21.72 19.25 -3.97
CA PHE A 184 -21.04 20.43 -3.43
C PHE A 184 -19.56 20.48 -3.85
N GLN A 185 -18.90 19.34 -4.00
CA GLN A 185 -17.54 19.26 -4.54
C GLN A 185 -17.49 19.85 -5.96
N ARG A 186 -18.44 19.50 -6.84
CA ARG A 186 -18.54 20.09 -8.19
C ARG A 186 -18.79 21.59 -8.14
N LYS A 187 -19.71 22.06 -7.29
CA LYS A 187 -20.00 23.49 -7.08
C LYS A 187 -18.76 24.26 -6.61
N SER A 188 -18.01 23.67 -5.69
CA SER A 188 -16.75 24.22 -5.15
C SER A 188 -15.67 24.32 -6.22
N PHE A 189 -15.55 23.29 -7.05
CA PHE A 189 -14.63 23.23 -8.16
C PHE A 189 -14.92 24.31 -9.21
N GLU A 190 -16.20 24.50 -9.57
CA GLU A 190 -16.64 25.57 -10.48
C GLU A 190 -16.31 26.96 -9.90
N ARG A 191 -16.60 27.19 -8.60
CA ARG A 191 -16.24 28.45 -7.92
C ARG A 191 -14.73 28.75 -7.99
N ILE A 192 -13.89 27.76 -7.76
CA ILE A 192 -12.43 27.94 -7.84
C ILE A 192 -11.98 28.26 -9.26
N ARG A 193 -12.56 27.59 -10.26
CA ARG A 193 -12.27 27.88 -11.67
C ARG A 193 -12.62 29.33 -12.01
N GLU A 194 -13.83 29.78 -11.67
CA GLU A 194 -14.27 31.16 -11.87
C GLU A 194 -13.36 32.18 -11.17
N MET A 195 -12.90 31.88 -9.96
CA MET A 195 -11.95 32.73 -9.23
C MET A 195 -10.59 32.87 -9.93
N CYS A 196 -10.19 31.88 -10.73
CA CYS A 196 -8.89 31.81 -11.40
C CYS A 196 -8.93 32.27 -12.87
N ASP A 197 -10.11 32.37 -13.49
CA ASP A 197 -10.25 32.69 -14.92
C ASP A 197 -9.65 34.05 -15.33
N GLY A 198 -9.63 35.03 -14.41
CA GLY A 198 -9.12 36.38 -14.66
C GLY A 198 -7.60 36.56 -14.62
N ARG A 199 -6.82 35.52 -14.29
CA ARG A 199 -5.35 35.58 -14.04
C ARG A 199 -4.89 36.54 -12.92
N GLU A 200 -5.82 37.12 -12.18
CA GLU A 200 -5.54 37.92 -10.98
C GLU A 200 -5.10 37.02 -9.81
N THR A 201 -5.68 35.82 -9.74
CA THR A 201 -5.42 34.80 -8.74
C THR A 201 -4.38 33.81 -9.24
N THR A 202 -3.31 33.61 -8.48
CA THR A 202 -2.36 32.50 -8.69
C THR A 202 -2.84 31.28 -7.93
N LEU A 203 -3.04 30.13 -8.58
CA LEU A 203 -3.51 28.90 -7.94
C LEU A 203 -2.37 27.91 -7.72
N ILE A 204 -2.24 27.42 -6.50
CA ILE A 204 -1.43 26.26 -6.14
C ILE A 204 -2.35 25.19 -5.58
N LEU A 205 -2.48 24.10 -6.34
CA LEU A 205 -3.21 22.92 -5.92
C LEU A 205 -2.22 21.85 -5.46
N VAL A 206 -2.29 21.43 -4.20
CA VAL A 206 -1.52 20.32 -3.67
C VAL A 206 -2.43 19.11 -3.56
N THR A 207 -2.12 18.05 -4.29
CA THR A 207 -2.99 16.85 -4.33
C THR A 207 -2.21 15.60 -4.73
N HIS A 208 -2.78 14.44 -4.45
CA HIS A 208 -2.35 13.17 -5.04
C HIS A 208 -3.26 12.73 -6.21
N ASP A 209 -4.40 13.40 -6.41
CA ASP A 209 -5.31 13.18 -7.54
C ASP A 209 -4.87 13.98 -8.77
N ILE A 210 -4.22 13.26 -9.68
CA ILE A 210 -3.67 13.83 -10.91
C ILE A 210 -4.77 14.28 -11.91
N TYR A 211 -5.97 13.70 -11.85
CA TYR A 211 -7.05 14.04 -12.78
C TYR A 211 -7.72 15.35 -12.39
N SER A 212 -8.01 15.53 -11.10
CA SER A 212 -8.49 16.82 -10.58
C SER A 212 -7.48 17.94 -10.84
N ALA A 213 -6.19 17.64 -10.68
CA ALA A 213 -5.13 18.59 -11.00
C ALA A 213 -5.08 18.97 -12.49
N ALA A 214 -5.25 18.00 -13.40
CA ALA A 214 -5.28 18.26 -14.84
C ALA A 214 -6.48 19.12 -15.27
N ALA A 215 -7.59 19.02 -14.54
CA ALA A 215 -8.82 19.74 -14.85
C ALA A 215 -8.83 21.22 -14.39
N LEU A 216 -7.91 21.61 -13.50
CA LEU A 216 -7.80 22.97 -12.95
C LEU A 216 -6.52 23.69 -13.37
N CYS A 217 -5.41 22.97 -13.46
CA CYS A 217 -4.07 23.55 -13.58
C CYS A 217 -3.51 23.37 -14.99
N ASP A 218 -2.74 24.36 -15.43
CA ASP A 218 -2.11 24.37 -16.76
C ASP A 218 -0.68 23.81 -16.72
N ARG A 219 -0.15 23.58 -15.51
CA ARG A 219 1.21 23.08 -15.23
C ARG A 219 1.20 22.21 -13.97
N MET A 220 2.05 21.19 -13.95
CA MET A 220 2.20 20.28 -12.81
C MET A 220 3.67 20.11 -12.45
N ILE A 221 3.94 20.13 -11.14
CA ILE A 221 5.23 19.82 -10.54
C ILE A 221 5.08 18.50 -9.80
N TRP A 222 5.75 17.46 -10.29
CA TRP A 222 5.77 16.16 -9.63
C TRP A 222 6.93 16.08 -8.65
N ILE A 223 6.58 15.90 -7.37
CA ILE A 223 7.52 15.64 -6.30
C ILE A 223 7.48 14.16 -5.91
N ASP A 224 8.64 13.53 -5.85
CA ASP A 224 8.83 12.20 -5.25
C ASP A 224 10.04 12.22 -4.30
N ARG A 225 9.86 11.63 -3.12
CA ARG A 225 10.90 11.52 -2.07
C ARG A 225 11.67 12.82 -1.84
N GLY A 226 10.94 13.94 -1.80
CA GLY A 226 11.49 15.26 -1.53
C GLY A 226 12.15 15.97 -2.72
N ARG A 227 12.15 15.39 -3.92
CA ARG A 227 12.77 15.97 -5.13
C ARG A 227 11.73 16.24 -6.20
N VAL A 228 11.95 17.30 -6.98
CA VAL A 228 11.18 17.53 -8.21
C VAL A 228 11.69 16.58 -9.29
N LEU A 229 10.82 15.71 -9.79
CA LEU A 229 11.14 14.80 -10.88
C LEU A 229 10.78 15.39 -12.24
N ILE A 230 9.65 16.08 -12.30
CA ILE A 230 9.14 16.67 -13.53
C ILE A 230 8.40 17.97 -13.20
N ASP A 231 8.48 18.92 -14.12
CA ASP A 231 7.81 20.21 -14.07
C ASP A 231 7.39 20.57 -15.50
N ALA A 232 6.14 20.28 -15.86
CA ALA A 232 5.66 20.33 -17.24
C ALA A 232 4.12 20.48 -17.32
N ASP A 233 3.57 20.42 -18.54
CA ASP A 233 2.12 20.39 -18.78
C ASP A 233 1.48 19.10 -18.23
N PRO A 234 0.18 19.12 -17.86
CA PRO A 234 -0.50 17.98 -17.27
C PRO A 234 -0.39 16.67 -18.07
N PRO A 235 -0.62 16.63 -19.41
CA PRO A 235 -0.45 15.41 -20.20
C PRO A 235 0.93 14.76 -20.04
N THR A 236 1.99 15.56 -20.09
CA THR A 236 3.38 15.08 -19.91
C THR A 236 3.58 14.47 -18.52
N VAL A 237 3.16 15.17 -17.48
CA VAL A 237 3.33 14.72 -16.09
C VAL A 237 2.51 13.47 -15.79
N MET A 238 1.26 13.41 -16.25
CA MET A 238 0.38 12.27 -16.04
C MET A 238 0.95 10.99 -16.64
N ARG A 239 1.45 11.04 -17.89
CA ARG A 239 2.09 9.88 -18.53
C ARG A 239 3.29 9.38 -17.73
N ALA A 240 4.20 10.29 -17.37
CA ALA A 240 5.38 9.93 -16.58
C ALA A 240 5.02 9.35 -15.21
N TYR A 241 4.00 9.92 -14.57
CA TYR A 241 3.52 9.44 -13.27
C TYR A 241 2.89 8.06 -13.37
N GLU A 242 2.00 7.82 -14.34
CA GLU A 242 1.34 6.54 -14.56
C GLU A 242 2.35 5.42 -14.90
N ASP A 243 3.33 5.70 -15.76
CA ASP A 243 4.39 4.73 -16.09
C ASP A 243 5.25 4.38 -14.87
N ALA A 244 5.62 5.37 -14.05
CA ALA A 244 6.36 5.13 -12.82
C ALA A 244 5.54 4.34 -11.79
N MET A 245 4.23 4.59 -11.68
CA MET A 245 3.35 3.82 -10.80
C MET A 245 3.23 2.36 -11.27
N ARG A 246 3.13 2.14 -12.58
CA ARG A 246 3.10 0.80 -13.18
C ARG A 246 4.39 0.03 -12.87
N GLU A 247 5.55 0.64 -13.12
CA GLU A 247 6.86 0.01 -12.84
C GLU A 247 7.01 -0.32 -11.34
N GLN A 248 6.59 0.59 -10.47
CA GLN A 248 6.66 0.38 -9.04
C GLN A 248 5.75 -0.77 -8.58
N GLU A 249 4.53 -0.87 -9.13
CA GLU A 249 3.61 -1.96 -8.81
C GLU A 249 4.15 -3.30 -9.31
N GLU A 250 4.68 -3.37 -10.53
CA GLU A 250 5.34 -4.55 -11.06
C GLU A 250 6.51 -5.00 -10.16
N ARG A 251 7.35 -4.05 -9.72
CA ARG A 251 8.44 -4.33 -8.79
C ARG A 251 7.94 -4.84 -7.44
N ARG A 252 6.85 -4.27 -6.91
CA ARG A 252 6.22 -4.72 -5.66
C ARG A 252 5.69 -6.14 -5.79
N LEU A 253 5.01 -6.45 -6.88
CA LEU A 253 4.49 -7.78 -7.17
C LEU A 253 5.61 -8.81 -7.34
N ARG A 254 6.68 -8.47 -8.08
CA ARG A 254 7.88 -9.32 -8.20
C ARG A 254 8.53 -9.60 -6.84
N GLN A 255 8.69 -8.58 -6.00
CA GLN A 255 9.24 -8.77 -4.65
C GLN A 255 8.34 -9.62 -3.75
N LYS A 256 7.02 -9.44 -3.83
CA LYS A 256 6.06 -10.30 -3.11
C LYS A 256 6.14 -11.74 -3.61
N ALA A 257 6.24 -11.96 -4.92
CA ALA A 257 6.38 -13.30 -5.50
C ALA A 257 7.69 -13.96 -5.08
N LEU A 258 8.81 -13.22 -5.08
CA LEU A 258 10.10 -13.69 -4.60
C LEU A 258 10.07 -14.03 -3.10
N LYS A 259 9.46 -13.18 -2.26
CA LYS A 259 9.29 -13.46 -0.83
C LYS A 259 8.39 -14.66 -0.58
N ALA A 260 7.25 -14.76 -1.27
CA ALA A 260 6.38 -15.92 -1.17
C ALA A 260 7.07 -17.22 -1.64
N SER A 261 7.94 -17.14 -2.65
CA SER A 261 8.76 -18.27 -3.10
C SER A 261 9.85 -18.64 -2.08
N ALA A 262 10.48 -17.65 -1.44
CA ALA A 262 11.48 -17.87 -0.39
C ALA A 262 10.84 -18.43 0.88
N GLU A 263 9.70 -17.89 1.31
CA GLU A 263 8.90 -18.39 2.44
C GLU A 263 8.34 -19.78 2.18
N ARG A 264 7.95 -20.11 0.93
CA ARG A 264 7.62 -21.50 0.55
C ARG A 264 8.84 -22.42 0.55
N GLY A 265 10.01 -21.92 0.18
CA GLY A 265 11.28 -22.65 0.22
C GLY A 265 11.79 -22.91 1.64
N GLU A 266 11.53 -22.01 2.60
CA GLU A 266 11.91 -22.14 4.00
C GLU A 266 10.94 -23.01 4.82
N LYS A 267 9.68 -23.20 4.39
CA LYS A 267 8.65 -23.83 5.24
C LYS A 267 8.45 -25.35 5.10
N ALA A 268 9.29 -26.04 4.33
CA ALA A 268 9.68 -27.45 4.52
C ALA A 268 10.37 -27.93 3.25
N ARG A 269 11.68 -28.20 3.31
CA ARG A 269 12.30 -29.08 2.32
C ARG A 269 11.89 -30.50 2.70
N LYS A 270 10.68 -30.88 2.30
CA LYS A 270 10.24 -32.28 2.34
C LYS A 270 10.95 -33.02 1.22
N GLU A 271 11.71 -34.05 1.57
CA GLU A 271 12.22 -35.02 0.62
C GLU A 271 11.13 -36.03 0.29
N ARG A 272 11.03 -36.38 -0.99
CA ARG A 272 10.09 -37.38 -1.49
C ARG A 272 10.85 -38.69 -1.69
N VAL A 273 10.47 -39.70 -0.93
CA VAL A 273 11.00 -41.06 -1.06
C VAL A 273 9.94 -41.91 -1.73
N ILE A 274 10.31 -42.54 -2.84
CA ILE A 274 9.44 -43.46 -3.57
C ILE A 274 9.91 -44.88 -3.28
N VAL A 275 9.04 -45.71 -2.72
CA VAL A 275 9.27 -47.14 -2.52
C VAL A 275 8.52 -47.89 -3.62
N GLU A 276 9.27 -48.45 -4.56
CA GLU A 276 8.74 -49.31 -5.61
C GLU A 276 8.97 -50.78 -5.27
N ILE A 277 7.97 -51.62 -5.53
CA ILE A 277 7.95 -53.06 -5.31
C ILE A 277 7.66 -53.70 -6.67
N GLN A 278 8.57 -54.54 -7.13
CA GLN A 278 8.50 -55.19 -8.44
C GLN A 278 9.07 -56.60 -8.31
N THR A 279 8.69 -57.52 -9.18
CA THR A 279 9.34 -58.83 -9.21
C THR A 279 10.80 -58.69 -9.69
N GLN A 280 11.69 -59.61 -9.28
CA GLN A 280 13.09 -59.56 -9.72
C GLN A 280 13.27 -59.53 -11.24
N GLU A 281 12.42 -60.23 -11.98
CA GLU A 281 12.46 -60.29 -13.45
C GLU A 281 11.68 -59.15 -14.12
N ASN A 282 11.07 -58.24 -13.33
CA ASN A 282 10.18 -57.17 -13.80
C ASN A 282 9.06 -57.70 -14.73
N GLN A 283 8.53 -58.87 -14.39
CA GLN A 283 7.43 -59.54 -15.06
C GLN A 283 6.21 -59.63 -14.12
N PRO A 284 4.98 -59.77 -14.64
CA PRO A 284 3.83 -59.99 -13.79
C PRO A 284 4.03 -61.26 -12.96
N PRO A 285 3.66 -61.27 -11.67
CA PRO A 285 3.78 -62.48 -10.87
C PRO A 285 2.82 -63.56 -11.36
N ASP A 286 3.16 -64.84 -11.16
CA ASP A 286 2.32 -65.98 -11.55
C ASP A 286 1.01 -66.04 -10.74
N ALA A 287 1.02 -65.47 -9.53
CA ALA A 287 -0.14 -65.33 -8.66
C ALA A 287 -0.20 -63.90 -8.07
N PRO A 288 -1.39 -63.37 -7.75
CA PRO A 288 -1.50 -62.05 -7.13
C PRO A 288 -0.72 -61.96 -5.82
N VAL A 289 0.04 -60.89 -5.64
CA VAL A 289 0.78 -60.61 -4.41
C VAL A 289 0.02 -59.56 -3.62
N TRP A 290 -0.59 -59.96 -2.50
CA TRP A 290 -1.37 -59.10 -1.64
C TRP A 290 -0.47 -58.32 -0.69
N ILE A 291 -0.55 -56.99 -0.72
CA ILE A 291 0.23 -56.11 0.17
C ILE A 291 -0.74 -55.39 1.10
N SER A 292 -0.44 -55.46 2.40
CA SER A 292 -1.27 -54.90 3.47
C SER A 292 -0.58 -53.79 4.27
N ARG A 293 0.73 -53.62 4.10
CA ARG A 293 1.51 -52.56 4.73
C ARG A 293 2.77 -52.27 3.92
N ILE A 294 3.09 -50.98 3.76
CA ILE A 294 4.41 -50.50 3.35
C ILE A 294 4.80 -49.43 4.36
N SER A 295 5.89 -49.65 5.09
CA SER A 295 6.40 -48.73 6.11
C SER A 295 7.79 -48.28 5.74
N LEU A 296 8.05 -46.97 5.75
CA LEU A 296 9.38 -46.40 5.61
C LEU A 296 10.01 -46.27 7.00
N LEU A 297 11.26 -46.67 7.13
CA LEU A 297 12.05 -46.62 8.35
C LEU A 297 13.34 -45.83 8.14
N ASN A 298 13.85 -45.23 9.20
CA ASN A 298 15.19 -44.65 9.26
C ASN A 298 15.92 -45.23 10.47
N ARG A 299 17.08 -45.86 10.25
CA ARG A 299 17.86 -46.56 11.30
C ARG A 299 17.00 -47.55 12.12
N GLY A 300 16.06 -48.22 11.47
CA GLY A 300 15.15 -49.20 12.07
C GLY A 300 13.95 -48.63 12.84
N MET A 301 13.79 -47.30 12.92
CA MET A 301 12.59 -46.67 13.50
C MET A 301 11.58 -46.30 12.40
N PRO A 302 10.27 -46.56 12.59
CA PRO A 302 9.25 -46.25 11.60
C PRO A 302 9.04 -44.73 11.46
N LEU A 303 9.18 -44.22 10.23
CA LEU A 303 8.92 -42.83 9.86
C LEU A 303 7.46 -42.62 9.45
N ALA A 304 6.97 -43.45 8.53
CA ALA A 304 5.62 -43.33 7.97
C ALA A 304 5.14 -44.68 7.42
N SER A 305 3.83 -44.86 7.27
CA SER A 305 3.24 -46.10 6.73
C SER A 305 2.08 -45.80 5.81
N ALA A 306 2.08 -46.42 4.62
CA ALA A 306 0.99 -46.29 3.66
C ALA A 306 -0.27 -47.04 4.11
N ARG A 307 -1.44 -46.47 3.79
CA ARG A 307 -2.75 -47.09 4.02
C ARG A 307 -3.25 -47.76 2.75
N PHE A 308 -4.11 -48.78 2.90
CA PHE A 308 -4.60 -49.62 1.80
C PHE A 308 -6.13 -49.58 1.63
N GLY A 309 -6.80 -48.64 2.28
CA GLY A 309 -8.25 -48.42 2.19
C GLY A 309 -8.72 -47.72 0.90
N GLN A 310 -9.90 -47.11 0.96
CA GLN A 310 -10.43 -46.29 -0.15
C GLN A 310 -9.66 -44.98 -0.32
N ASP A 311 -9.08 -44.48 0.76
CA ASP A 311 -8.25 -43.28 0.90
C ASP A 311 -6.76 -43.54 0.58
N ALA A 312 -6.40 -44.73 0.10
CA ALA A 312 -5.01 -45.15 -0.07
C ALA A 312 -4.16 -44.29 -1.02
N PHE A 313 -4.78 -43.52 -1.91
CA PHE A 313 -4.11 -42.65 -2.87
C PHE A 313 -4.07 -41.17 -2.43
N ASP A 314 -4.79 -40.83 -1.37
CA ASP A 314 -4.76 -39.50 -0.76
C ASP A 314 -3.55 -39.40 0.18
N GLU A 315 -2.96 -38.21 0.27
CA GLU A 315 -1.84 -37.97 1.18
C GLU A 315 -2.34 -37.88 2.63
N ILE A 316 -2.06 -38.91 3.43
CA ILE A 316 -2.45 -38.99 4.84
C ILE A 316 -1.21 -39.33 5.66
N ASP A 317 -0.92 -38.54 6.69
CA ASP A 317 0.24 -38.71 7.57
C ASP A 317 1.59 -38.80 6.81
N GLY A 318 1.71 -38.11 5.67
CA GLY A 318 2.92 -38.06 4.86
C GLY A 318 3.17 -39.30 3.98
N ALA A 319 2.18 -40.18 3.80
CA ALA A 319 2.29 -41.37 2.94
C ALA A 319 1.07 -41.51 2.01
N ARG A 320 1.29 -42.05 0.80
CA ARG A 320 0.22 -42.47 -0.13
C ARG A 320 0.70 -43.54 -1.10
N LEU A 321 -0.21 -44.38 -1.61
CA LEU A 321 0.11 -45.30 -2.70
C LEU A 321 0.32 -44.55 -4.02
N LEU A 322 1.21 -45.07 -4.88
CA LEU A 322 1.37 -44.61 -6.25
C LEU A 322 0.07 -44.90 -7.03
N SER A 323 -0.41 -43.93 -7.80
CA SER A 323 -1.61 -44.05 -8.64
C SER A 323 -1.29 -44.22 -10.13
N GLU A 324 -0.09 -43.82 -10.57
CA GLU A 324 0.36 -43.86 -11.96
C GLU A 324 1.52 -44.82 -12.13
N GLY A 325 1.62 -45.49 -13.28
CA GLY A 325 2.76 -46.37 -13.59
C GLY A 325 2.85 -47.65 -12.75
N VAL A 326 1.73 -48.08 -12.15
CA VAL A 326 1.64 -49.22 -11.23
C VAL A 326 0.42 -50.10 -11.50
N ASN A 327 0.36 -51.29 -10.89
CA ASN A 327 -0.66 -52.30 -11.14
C ASN A 327 -1.38 -52.79 -9.86
N TRP A 328 -1.95 -51.84 -9.10
CA TRP A 328 -2.76 -52.13 -7.92
C TRP A 328 -4.14 -52.71 -8.26
N SER A 329 -4.63 -53.67 -7.45
CA SER A 329 -6.04 -54.07 -7.41
C SER A 329 -6.93 -53.10 -6.66
N GLU A 330 -8.24 -53.35 -6.71
CA GLU A 330 -9.16 -52.77 -5.74
C GLU A 330 -8.82 -53.24 -4.32
N ALA A 331 -9.23 -52.45 -3.32
CA ALA A 331 -9.00 -52.79 -1.92
C ALA A 331 -9.90 -53.95 -1.51
N GLU A 332 -9.31 -55.00 -0.95
CA GLU A 332 -10.03 -56.16 -0.43
C GLU A 332 -9.58 -56.47 0.99
N SER A 333 -10.44 -57.13 1.76
CA SER A 333 -10.09 -57.62 3.09
C SER A 333 -9.41 -58.97 2.95
N PHE A 334 -8.15 -59.04 3.35
CA PHE A 334 -7.33 -60.25 3.34
C PHE A 334 -6.84 -60.52 4.77
N ASP A 335 -7.20 -61.67 5.34
CA ASP A 335 -6.95 -62.05 6.76
C ASP A 335 -7.37 -60.97 7.79
N GLY A 336 -8.47 -60.27 7.54
CA GLY A 336 -8.97 -59.23 8.44
C GLY A 336 -8.20 -57.91 8.39
N ARG A 337 -7.31 -57.72 7.41
CA ARG A 337 -6.66 -56.43 7.09
C ARG A 337 -7.03 -56.00 5.69
N LEU A 338 -7.11 -54.68 5.47
CA LEU A 338 -7.27 -54.14 4.12
C LEU A 338 -5.96 -54.28 3.35
N ALA A 339 -6.02 -54.86 2.15
CA ALA A 339 -4.89 -55.10 1.28
C ALA A 339 -5.24 -54.80 -0.18
N ARG A 340 -4.20 -54.56 -0.99
CA ARG A 340 -4.32 -54.49 -2.45
C ARG A 340 -3.29 -55.41 -3.08
N ALA A 341 -3.66 -56.08 -4.15
CA ALA A 341 -2.80 -56.98 -4.88
C ALA A 341 -2.01 -56.26 -5.98
N LEU A 342 -0.76 -56.67 -6.19
CA LEU A 342 -0.09 -56.56 -7.48
C LEU A 342 -0.73 -57.59 -8.42
N LYS A 343 -1.42 -57.14 -9.47
CA LYS A 343 -2.14 -58.04 -10.39
C LYS A 343 -1.18 -58.80 -11.30
N THR A 344 -1.61 -59.99 -11.72
CA THR A 344 -0.90 -60.85 -12.69
C THR A 344 -1.12 -60.42 -14.15
N HIS A 345 -2.14 -59.61 -14.43
CA HIS A 345 -2.45 -59.13 -15.78
C HIS A 345 -3.23 -57.79 -15.75
N GLY A 346 -3.45 -57.19 -16.92
CA GLY A 346 -4.34 -56.03 -17.08
C GLY A 346 -3.67 -54.65 -16.93
N SER A 347 -2.35 -54.59 -16.84
CA SER A 347 -1.56 -53.35 -16.87
C SER A 347 -0.25 -53.60 -17.60
N PRO A 348 0.29 -52.61 -18.36
CA PRO A 348 1.65 -52.69 -18.92
C PRO A 348 2.74 -52.53 -17.84
N PHE A 349 2.38 -52.25 -16.59
CA PHE A 349 3.29 -52.08 -15.47
C PHE A 349 3.31 -53.33 -14.59
N HIS A 350 4.51 -53.78 -14.19
CA HIS A 350 4.72 -54.97 -13.35
C HIS A 350 5.23 -54.60 -11.95
N LYS A 351 4.81 -53.42 -11.48
CA LYS A 351 5.24 -52.85 -10.22
C LYS A 351 4.09 -52.17 -9.48
N VAL A 352 4.29 -52.01 -8.18
CA VAL A 352 3.44 -51.25 -7.27
C VAL A 352 4.33 -50.42 -6.34
N GLY A 353 3.76 -49.50 -5.57
CA GLY A 353 4.59 -48.71 -4.65
C GLY A 353 3.86 -47.60 -3.92
N ALA A 354 4.62 -46.86 -3.11
CA ALA A 354 4.14 -45.77 -2.28
C ALA A 354 5.11 -44.58 -2.29
N ILE A 355 4.58 -43.38 -2.10
CA ILE A 355 5.33 -42.14 -1.91
C ILE A 355 5.25 -41.77 -0.44
N PHE A 356 6.41 -41.43 0.13
CA PHE A 356 6.55 -40.89 1.46
C PHE A 356 7.16 -39.48 1.37
N GLU A 357 6.53 -38.52 2.03
CA GLU A 357 7.09 -37.18 2.22
C GLU A 357 7.72 -37.11 3.61
N ILE A 358 9.04 -36.97 3.66
CA ILE A 358 9.81 -36.91 4.91
C ILE A 358 10.55 -35.58 5.02
N ASP A 359 10.85 -35.14 6.23
CA ASP A 359 11.65 -33.93 6.43
C ASP A 359 13.12 -34.19 6.08
N SER A 360 13.74 -33.32 5.27
CA SER A 360 15.13 -33.47 4.79
C SER A 360 16.21 -33.27 5.86
N THR A 361 15.85 -32.86 7.08
CA THR A 361 16.80 -32.61 8.16
C THR A 361 16.41 -33.39 9.40
N ASP A 362 17.25 -34.35 9.78
CA ASP A 362 17.19 -34.91 11.13
C ASP A 362 17.60 -33.81 12.13
N SER A 363 17.02 -33.83 13.33
CA SER A 363 17.18 -32.79 14.37
C SER A 363 18.64 -32.50 14.81
N ASN A 364 19.62 -33.28 14.32
CA ASN A 364 21.05 -33.15 14.61
C ASN A 364 21.95 -32.86 13.40
N GLY A 365 21.40 -32.60 12.19
CA GLY A 365 22.20 -32.10 11.06
C GLY A 365 23.28 -33.06 10.52
N GLU A 366 23.18 -34.37 10.79
CA GLU A 366 24.05 -35.38 10.18
C GLU A 366 23.41 -35.95 8.90
N ASP A 367 24.06 -35.67 7.78
CA ASP A 367 23.76 -36.18 6.45
C ASP A 367 24.10 -37.69 6.36
N ARG A 368 23.08 -38.53 6.56
CA ARG A 368 22.87 -39.88 5.97
C ARG A 368 21.66 -40.53 6.64
N GLN A 369 20.47 -40.38 6.05
CA GLN A 369 19.30 -41.19 6.40
C GLN A 369 19.55 -42.63 5.90
N GLU A 370 19.63 -43.58 6.82
CA GLU A 370 19.72 -45.00 6.48
C GLU A 370 18.27 -45.51 6.31
N LEU A 371 17.71 -45.20 5.13
CA LEU A 371 16.33 -45.51 4.80
C LEU A 371 16.17 -46.99 4.45
N SER A 372 15.17 -47.63 5.03
CA SER A 372 14.74 -48.99 4.68
C SER A 372 13.22 -49.06 4.64
N ALA A 373 12.68 -50.07 3.95
CA ALA A 373 11.24 -50.30 3.87
C ALA A 373 10.88 -51.68 4.43
N ILE A 374 9.78 -51.76 5.16
CA ILE A 374 9.14 -53.02 5.58
C ILE A 374 7.84 -53.17 4.83
N ILE A 375 7.64 -54.35 4.25
CA ILE A 375 6.46 -54.68 3.45
C ILE A 375 5.81 -55.92 4.07
N ASP A 376 4.55 -55.80 4.48
CA ASP A 376 3.75 -56.97 4.89
C ASP A 376 2.97 -57.46 3.66
N TYR A 377 3.40 -58.60 3.11
CA TYR A 377 2.78 -59.21 1.93
C TYR A 377 2.43 -60.68 2.14
N ARG A 378 1.51 -61.17 1.31
CA ARG A 378 1.15 -62.59 1.20
C ARG A 378 0.94 -62.97 -0.26
N CYS A 379 1.42 -64.14 -0.63
CA CYS A 379 1.27 -64.74 -1.96
C CYS A 379 0.91 -66.22 -1.81
N ASP A 380 0.08 -66.73 -2.72
CA ASP A 380 -0.35 -68.14 -2.72
C ASP A 380 0.64 -69.06 -3.44
N ALA A 381 1.67 -68.48 -4.07
CA ALA A 381 2.80 -69.15 -4.70
C ALA A 381 4.12 -68.44 -4.29
N PRO A 382 5.29 -69.10 -4.33
CA PRO A 382 6.56 -68.44 -4.05
C PRO A 382 6.82 -67.30 -5.04
N VAL A 383 7.04 -66.08 -4.54
CA VAL A 383 7.37 -64.91 -5.36
C VAL A 383 8.56 -64.18 -4.73
N GLU A 384 9.58 -63.89 -5.52
CA GLU A 384 10.70 -63.02 -5.13
C GLU A 384 10.40 -61.57 -5.56
N LEU A 385 10.16 -60.72 -4.56
CA LEU A 385 9.85 -59.28 -4.67
C LEU A 385 11.07 -58.39 -4.48
#